data_AF-A0A920SRE8-F1
#
_entry.id   AF-A0A920SRE8-F1
#
_cell.length_a   1.000
_cell.length_b   1.000
_cell.length_c   1.000
_cell.angle_alpha   90.00
_cell.angle_beta   90.00
_cell.angle_gamma   90.00
#
_symmetry.space_group_name_H-M   'P 1'
#
loop_
_entity.id
_entity.type
_entity.pdbx_description
1 polymer ?
#
loop_
_entity_poly.entity_id
_entity_poly.type
_entity_poly.pdbx_seq_one_letter_code
_entity_poly.pdbx_strand_id
1 'polypeptide(L)'
;MNYCLSCHSAAYMRYERMAADLDINDQLLRENLMFAASKPGELMTVTMSEEGAEDWFGVVPPDLSLTARSHGPDWIYTYLRSFYQDDSTVTGWNNLLFPNVAMPHVLYRWQGLRDAHFEEHDGVQEFMRFEDRAPGELSHDQYDAAVRDLTNFMVYLAEPAKLVRYKIGFWVMVFMAVLILLSYALKREYWRDIH
;
A
#
# COMPACT_ATOMS: atom_id res chain seq x y z
N MET A 1 7.96 2.40 -7.09
CA MET A 1 8.57 1.15 -7.61
C MET A 1 9.98 0.97 -7.07
N ASN A 2 10.95 1.79 -7.47
CA ASN A 2 12.37 1.54 -7.18
C ASN A 2 12.76 1.57 -5.69
N TYR A 3 12.04 2.32 -4.85
CA TYR A 3 12.29 2.37 -3.40
C TYR A 3 11.76 1.14 -2.62
N CYS A 4 10.86 0.36 -3.22
CA CYS A 4 10.15 -0.72 -2.53
C CYS A 4 10.53 -2.08 -3.10
N LEU A 5 10.55 -2.18 -4.43
CA LEU A 5 10.73 -3.44 -5.17
C LEU A 5 12.15 -4.03 -5.07
N SER A 6 13.07 -3.35 -4.40
CA SER A 6 14.38 -3.90 -4.05
C SER A 6 14.31 -4.85 -2.86
N CYS A 7 13.39 -4.61 -1.92
CA CYS A 7 13.26 -5.38 -0.68
C CYS A 7 11.94 -6.14 -0.60
N HIS A 8 10.87 -5.58 -1.18
CA HIS A 8 9.54 -6.13 -1.12
C HIS A 8 9.08 -6.66 -2.47
N SER A 9 8.48 -7.85 -2.49
CA SER A 9 7.81 -8.35 -3.67
C SER A 9 6.38 -7.80 -3.79
N ALA A 10 5.82 -7.90 -5.00
CA ALA A 10 4.39 -7.87 -5.26
C ALA A 10 4.05 -9.12 -6.08
N ALA A 11 4.29 -10.29 -5.48
CA ALA A 11 4.32 -11.59 -6.13
C ALA A 11 3.01 -12.02 -6.80
N TYR A 12 1.88 -11.35 -6.55
CA TYR A 12 0.61 -11.61 -7.27
C TYR A 12 0.38 -10.69 -8.47
N MET A 13 1.28 -9.74 -8.72
CA MET A 13 1.22 -8.82 -9.83
C MET A 13 2.21 -9.21 -10.94
N ARG A 14 1.77 -9.16 -12.20
CA ARG A 14 2.63 -9.26 -13.39
C ARG A 14 2.97 -7.88 -13.94
N TYR A 15 4.20 -7.69 -14.41
CA TYR A 15 4.65 -6.41 -14.98
C TYR A 15 3.80 -5.97 -16.18
N GLU A 16 3.48 -6.88 -17.10
CA GLU A 16 2.66 -6.63 -18.28
C GLU A 16 1.27 -6.10 -17.92
N ARG A 17 0.64 -6.69 -16.90
CA ARG A 17 -0.70 -6.30 -16.49
C ARG A 17 -0.70 -4.90 -15.86
N MET A 18 0.28 -4.61 -15.00
CA MET A 18 0.48 -3.27 -14.46
C MET A 18 0.72 -2.26 -15.57
N ALA A 19 1.56 -2.61 -16.55
CA ALA A 19 1.88 -1.71 -17.65
C ALA A 19 0.67 -1.39 -18.51
N ALA A 20 -0.11 -2.41 -18.87
CA ALA A 20 -1.34 -2.24 -19.65
C ALA A 20 -2.40 -1.41 -18.92
N ASP A 21 -2.57 -1.61 -17.61
CA ASP A 21 -3.57 -0.87 -16.82
C ASP A 21 -3.17 0.60 -16.58
N LEU A 22 -1.87 0.90 -16.53
CA LEU A 22 -1.33 2.24 -16.29
C LEU A 22 -0.85 2.96 -17.55
N ASP A 23 -1.13 2.41 -18.73
CA ASP A 23 -0.72 2.96 -20.04
C ASP A 23 0.81 3.18 -20.15
N ILE A 24 1.58 2.27 -19.56
CA ILE A 24 3.04 2.26 -19.63
C ILE A 24 3.45 1.49 -20.88
N ASN A 25 4.17 2.13 -21.79
CA ASN A 25 4.67 1.47 -22.98
C ASN A 25 5.74 0.40 -22.66
N ASP A 26 5.85 -0.61 -23.53
CA ASP A 26 6.74 -1.77 -23.33
C ASP A 26 8.23 -1.38 -23.22
N GLN A 27 8.65 -0.32 -23.93
CA GLN A 27 10.02 0.17 -23.86
C GLN A 27 10.35 0.71 -22.46
N LEU A 28 9.51 1.61 -21.93
CA LEU A 28 9.66 2.19 -20.60
C LEU A 28 9.61 1.10 -19.51
N LEU A 29 8.71 0.13 -19.67
CA LEU A 29 8.58 -1.01 -18.76
C LEU A 29 9.90 -1.79 -18.65
N ARG A 30 10.48 -2.15 -19.79
CA ARG A 30 11.72 -2.95 -19.85
C ARG A 30 12.93 -2.19 -19.38
N GLU A 31 13.05 -0.92 -19.77
CA GLU A 31 14.24 -0.11 -19.47
C GLU A 31 14.27 0.37 -18.01
N ASN A 32 13.11 0.61 -17.38
CA ASN A 32 13.06 1.37 -16.13
C ASN A 32 12.31 0.68 -14.98
N LEU A 33 11.61 -0.42 -15.21
CA LEU A 33 10.76 -1.03 -14.17
C LEU A 33 11.04 -2.52 -13.93
N MET A 34 11.48 -3.26 -14.95
CA MET A 34 11.72 -4.71 -14.87
C MET A 34 13.16 -5.08 -14.45
N PHE A 35 13.67 -4.51 -13.35
CA PHE A 35 15.05 -4.81 -12.92
C PHE A 35 15.27 -6.26 -12.45
N ALA A 36 14.20 -6.91 -11.96
CA ALA A 36 14.23 -8.27 -11.43
C ALA A 36 13.51 -9.29 -12.35
N ALA A 37 13.20 -8.92 -13.60
CA ALA A 37 12.44 -9.77 -14.52
C ALA A 37 12.97 -9.67 -15.95
N SER A 38 12.94 -10.79 -16.68
CA SER A 38 13.43 -10.83 -18.08
C SER A 38 12.32 -10.60 -19.11
N LYS A 39 11.09 -10.99 -18.77
CA LYS A 39 9.89 -10.92 -19.64
C LYS A 39 8.75 -10.18 -18.94
N PRO A 40 7.97 -9.35 -19.66
CA PRO A 40 6.87 -8.60 -19.06
C PRO A 40 5.82 -9.47 -18.37
N GLY A 41 5.62 -10.70 -18.84
CA GLY A 41 4.69 -11.63 -18.23
C GLY A 41 5.13 -12.17 -16.86
N GLU A 42 6.35 -11.91 -16.39
CA GLU A 42 6.84 -12.39 -15.10
C GLU A 42 6.20 -11.65 -13.92
N LEU A 43 6.25 -12.29 -12.75
CA LEU A 43 5.74 -11.72 -11.50
C LEU A 43 6.74 -10.70 -10.94
N MET A 44 6.24 -9.75 -10.17
CA MET A 44 7.05 -8.75 -9.49
C MET A 44 7.68 -9.35 -8.22
N THR A 45 8.79 -10.07 -8.39
CA THR A 45 9.57 -10.68 -7.29
C THR A 45 10.84 -9.88 -6.99
N VAL A 46 11.45 -10.17 -5.84
CA VAL A 46 12.77 -9.65 -5.46
C VAL A 46 13.83 -10.73 -5.62
N THR A 47 15.09 -10.33 -5.79
CA THR A 47 16.23 -11.24 -5.93
C THR A 47 16.89 -11.58 -4.60
N MET A 48 16.51 -10.92 -3.51
CA MET A 48 17.03 -11.15 -2.17
C MET A 48 16.55 -12.50 -1.62
N SER A 49 17.45 -13.29 -1.03
CA SER A 49 17.10 -14.52 -0.31
C SER A 49 16.52 -14.22 1.06
N GLU A 50 15.68 -15.11 1.58
CA GLU A 50 15.10 -14.99 2.92
C GLU A 50 16.20 -14.98 4.00
N GLU A 51 17.18 -15.89 3.90
CA GLU A 51 18.34 -15.95 4.81
C GLU A 51 19.12 -14.64 4.85
N GLY A 52 19.41 -14.04 3.67
CA GLY A 52 20.10 -12.76 3.61
C GLY A 52 19.26 -11.62 4.19
N ALA A 53 17.94 -11.67 3.99
CA ALA A 53 17.03 -10.67 4.55
C ALA A 53 16.97 -10.74 6.09
N GLU A 54 16.94 -11.95 6.66
CA GLU A 54 17.01 -12.17 8.11
C GLU A 54 18.35 -11.69 8.68
N ASP A 55 19.47 -12.00 8.01
CA ASP A 55 20.80 -11.57 8.45
C ASP A 55 20.97 -10.04 8.44
N TRP A 56 20.41 -9.34 7.43
CA TRP A 56 20.58 -7.88 7.28
C TRP A 56 19.55 -7.05 8.02
N PHE A 57 18.29 -7.50 8.08
CA PHE A 57 17.17 -6.74 8.64
C PHE A 57 16.59 -7.37 9.90
N GLY A 58 17.01 -8.58 10.28
CA GLY A 58 16.44 -9.35 11.40
C GLY A 58 15.09 -10.00 11.10
N VAL A 59 14.47 -9.66 9.96
CA VAL A 59 13.18 -10.19 9.51
C VAL A 59 13.11 -10.15 7.98
N VAL A 60 12.38 -11.09 7.38
CA VAL A 60 12.08 -11.07 5.94
C VAL A 60 11.07 -9.94 5.64
N PRO A 61 11.38 -9.00 4.72
CA PRO A 61 10.42 -8.00 4.29
C PRO A 61 9.16 -8.64 3.71
N PRO A 62 7.96 -8.20 4.12
CA PRO A 62 6.71 -8.80 3.68
C PRO A 62 6.43 -8.52 2.19
N ASP A 63 5.72 -9.44 1.56
CA ASP A 63 5.12 -9.22 0.23
C ASP A 63 4.03 -8.14 0.31
N LEU A 64 4.07 -7.20 -0.65
CA LEU A 64 3.18 -6.05 -0.68
C LEU A 64 1.92 -6.24 -1.54
N SER A 65 1.74 -7.42 -2.16
CA SER A 65 0.64 -7.66 -3.11
C SER A 65 -0.72 -7.37 -2.50
N LEU A 66 -0.92 -7.64 -1.21
CA LEU A 66 -2.22 -7.50 -0.54
C LEU A 66 -2.20 -6.57 0.67
N THR A 67 -1.11 -5.84 0.92
CA THR A 67 -0.97 -4.98 2.11
C THR A 67 -2.06 -3.94 2.21
N ALA A 68 -2.44 -3.31 1.09
CA ALA A 68 -3.51 -2.31 1.09
C ALA A 68 -4.90 -2.92 1.37
N ARG A 69 -5.07 -4.23 1.15
CA ARG A 69 -6.30 -4.96 1.50
C ARG A 69 -6.31 -5.42 2.95
N SER A 70 -5.17 -5.82 3.51
CA SER A 70 -5.08 -6.29 4.90
C SER A 70 -5.07 -5.14 5.92
N HIS A 71 -4.34 -4.06 5.64
CA HIS A 71 -4.19 -2.93 6.56
C HIS A 71 -5.06 -1.72 6.21
N GLY A 72 -5.48 -1.60 4.95
CA GLY A 72 -6.17 -0.42 4.44
C GLY A 72 -5.20 0.69 3.98
N PRO A 73 -5.69 1.64 3.15
CA PRO A 73 -4.86 2.71 2.60
C PRO A 73 -4.37 3.69 3.67
N ASP A 74 -5.21 4.05 4.64
CA ASP A 74 -4.86 5.05 5.66
C ASP A 74 -3.73 4.56 6.56
N TRP A 75 -3.66 3.25 6.81
CA TRP A 75 -2.56 2.64 7.55
C TRP A 75 -1.24 2.78 6.79
N ILE A 76 -1.21 2.47 5.49
CA ILE A 76 0.00 2.61 4.66
C ILE A 76 0.44 4.07 4.58
N TYR A 77 -0.51 4.96 4.32
CA TYR A 77 -0.26 6.40 4.23
C TYR A 77 0.32 6.95 5.54
N THR A 78 -0.25 6.55 6.67
CA THR A 78 0.24 6.96 7.99
C THR A 78 1.59 6.33 8.30
N TYR A 79 1.77 5.03 8.03
CA TYR A 79 3.02 4.32 8.24
C TYR A 79 4.20 5.02 7.53
N LEU A 80 4.06 5.34 6.24
CA LEU A 80 5.11 6.02 5.47
C LEU A 80 5.36 7.47 5.91
N ARG A 81 4.38 8.11 6.57
CA ARG A 81 4.49 9.46 7.13
C ARG A 81 4.82 9.50 8.62
N SER A 82 5.11 8.36 9.26
CA SER A 82 5.36 8.29 10.71
C SER A 82 6.78 7.90 11.08
N PHE A 83 7.70 7.87 10.10
CA PHE A 83 9.11 7.63 10.35
C PHE A 83 9.80 8.83 11.01
N TYR A 84 10.70 8.57 11.94
CA TYR A 84 11.57 9.58 12.56
C TYR A 84 12.93 8.97 12.86
N GLN A 85 13.93 9.84 13.05
CA GLN A 85 15.29 9.40 13.35
C GLN A 85 15.38 8.89 14.79
N ASP A 86 15.99 7.72 14.97
CA ASP A 86 16.21 7.11 16.28
C ASP A 86 17.52 6.33 16.27
N ASP A 87 18.58 6.99 16.75
CA ASP A 87 19.94 6.45 16.78
C ASP A 87 20.09 5.28 17.77
N SER A 88 19.07 4.97 18.57
CA SER A 88 19.07 3.78 19.45
C SER A 88 18.69 2.48 18.71
N THR A 89 18.11 2.59 17.51
CA THR A 89 17.73 1.46 16.67
C THR A 89 18.87 1.05 15.73
N VAL A 90 18.84 -0.21 15.26
CA VAL A 90 19.87 -0.75 14.34
C VAL A 90 19.91 0.02 13.02
N THR A 91 18.76 0.46 12.51
CA THR A 91 18.65 1.15 11.23
C THR A 91 18.85 2.67 11.35
N GLY A 92 18.84 3.21 12.57
CA GLY A 92 18.79 4.66 12.83
C GLY A 92 17.41 5.28 12.61
N TRP A 93 16.36 4.45 12.42
CA TRP A 93 15.00 4.88 12.14
C TRP A 93 13.99 4.13 12.98
N ASN A 94 12.94 4.84 13.38
CA ASN A 94 11.81 4.25 14.07
C ASN A 94 10.49 4.83 13.53
N ASN A 95 9.35 4.29 13.97
CA ASN A 95 8.04 4.66 13.46
C ASN A 95 7.00 4.75 14.58
N LEU A 96 6.17 5.81 14.55
CA LEU A 96 5.14 6.00 15.58
C LEU A 96 4.01 4.98 15.50
N LEU A 97 3.64 4.55 14.28
CA LEU A 97 2.55 3.60 14.07
C LEU A 97 3.00 2.15 14.32
N PHE A 98 4.27 1.86 14.05
CA PHE A 98 4.86 0.55 14.29
C PHE A 98 6.21 0.69 15.00
N PRO A 99 6.23 0.76 16.34
CA PRO A 99 7.46 0.95 17.10
C PRO A 99 8.45 -0.19 16.89
N ASN A 100 9.74 0.15 16.87
CA ASN A 100 10.87 -0.78 16.65
C ASN A 100 10.81 -1.49 15.31
N VAL A 101 10.34 -0.78 14.28
CA VAL A 101 10.27 -1.33 12.93
C VAL A 101 11.66 -1.62 12.37
N ALA A 102 11.82 -2.81 11.79
CA ALA A 102 13.08 -3.22 11.15
C ALA A 102 13.36 -2.48 9.83
N MET A 103 12.34 -1.90 9.22
CA MET A 103 12.44 -1.20 7.95
C MET A 103 13.09 0.18 8.15
N PRO A 104 14.20 0.53 7.46
CA PRO A 104 14.73 1.89 7.45
C PRO A 104 13.78 2.84 6.70
N HIS A 105 13.89 4.15 6.95
CA HIS A 105 13.07 5.10 6.21
C HIS A 105 13.56 5.28 4.76
N VAL A 106 13.03 4.48 3.82
CA VAL A 106 13.46 4.50 2.40
C VAL A 106 13.15 5.80 1.65
N LEU A 107 12.25 6.63 2.17
CA LEU A 107 11.86 7.92 1.57
C LEU A 107 12.46 9.14 2.31
N TYR A 108 13.47 8.93 3.17
CA TYR A 108 14.03 10.00 4.00
C TYR A 108 14.57 11.19 3.19
N ARG A 109 15.07 10.97 1.97
CA ARG A 109 15.56 12.07 1.11
C ARG A 109 14.43 13.00 0.70
N TRP A 110 13.24 12.47 0.49
CA TRP A 110 12.06 13.26 0.14
C TRP A 110 11.48 13.97 1.34
N GLN A 111 11.37 13.26 2.47
CA GLN A 111 10.80 13.81 3.72
C GLN A 111 11.71 14.84 4.38
N GLY A 112 13.02 14.59 4.38
CA GLY A 112 13.97 15.23 5.28
C GLY A 112 14.21 14.42 6.55
N LEU A 113 15.08 14.93 7.41
CA LEU A 113 15.36 14.35 8.71
C LEU A 113 14.51 15.05 9.75
N ARG A 114 13.88 14.26 10.62
CA ARG A 114 13.10 14.78 11.75
C ARG A 114 13.18 13.84 12.93
N ASP A 115 13.09 14.44 14.10
CA ASP A 115 13.00 13.74 15.38
C ASP A 115 11.54 13.71 15.86
N ALA A 116 11.21 12.76 16.73
CA ALA A 116 9.93 12.73 17.42
C ALA A 116 10.12 13.22 18.86
N HIS A 117 9.36 14.25 19.25
CA HIS A 117 9.35 14.78 20.61
C HIS A 117 8.25 14.11 21.43
N PHE A 118 8.65 13.47 22.53
CA PHE A 118 7.75 12.80 23.47
C PHE A 118 7.76 13.51 24.82
N GLU A 119 6.62 13.51 25.50
CA GLU A 119 6.51 13.98 26.88
C GLU A 119 5.99 12.84 27.75
N GLU A 120 6.46 12.77 29.00
CA GLU A 120 6.02 11.75 29.95
C GLU A 120 4.84 12.27 30.77
N HIS A 121 3.68 11.64 30.59
CA HIS A 121 2.46 11.95 31.34
C HIS A 121 2.01 10.66 32.03
N ASP A 122 1.95 10.67 33.36
CA ASP A 122 1.59 9.51 34.19
C ASP A 122 2.41 8.22 33.92
N GLY A 123 3.71 8.38 33.60
CA GLY A 123 4.61 7.26 33.31
C GLY A 123 4.44 6.67 31.90
N VAL A 124 3.63 7.30 31.05
CA VAL A 124 3.45 6.95 29.63
C VAL A 124 4.10 8.03 28.76
N GLN A 125 4.91 7.59 27.81
CA GLN A 125 5.49 8.49 26.80
C GLN A 125 4.41 8.81 25.75
N GLU A 126 3.98 10.07 25.69
CA GLU A 126 3.03 10.58 24.71
C GLU A 126 3.76 11.34 23.60
N PHE A 127 3.42 11.04 22.36
CA PHE A 127 3.96 11.76 21.21
C PHE A 127 3.33 13.15 21.10
N MET A 128 4.15 14.20 21.08
CA MET A 128 3.67 15.57 21.00
C MET A 128 3.75 16.14 19.59
N ARG A 129 4.93 16.04 18.96
CA ARG A 129 5.16 16.59 17.61
C ARG A 129 6.44 16.03 16.99
N PHE A 130 6.53 16.20 15.68
CA PHE A 130 7.80 16.10 14.97
C PHE A 130 8.59 17.41 15.08
N GLU A 131 9.91 17.28 15.06
CA GLU A 131 10.85 18.40 14.95
C GLU A 131 11.78 18.19 13.76
N ASP A 132 11.68 19.07 12.76
CA ASP A 132 12.50 18.99 11.56
C ASP A 132 13.96 19.32 11.89
N ARG A 133 14.86 18.39 11.59
CA ARG A 133 16.31 18.51 11.80
C ARG A 133 17.02 18.97 10.53
N ALA A 134 16.59 18.47 9.37
CA ALA A 134 17.13 18.86 8.08
C ALA A 134 16.04 18.77 6.99
N PRO A 135 15.99 19.73 6.05
CA PRO A 135 14.98 19.72 4.99
C PRO A 135 15.19 18.55 4.02
N GLY A 136 14.09 18.01 3.51
CA GLY A 136 14.07 17.06 2.41
C GLY A 136 14.11 17.71 1.03
N GLU A 137 14.11 16.89 -0.01
CA GLU A 137 13.97 17.29 -1.41
C GLU A 137 12.56 17.85 -1.71
N LEU A 138 11.55 17.42 -0.95
CA LEU A 138 10.17 17.85 -1.09
C LEU A 138 9.75 18.71 0.11
N SER A 139 8.84 19.65 -0.12
CA SER A 139 8.08 20.26 0.98
C SER A 139 7.14 19.24 1.62
N HIS A 140 6.69 19.51 2.86
CA HIS A 140 5.75 18.65 3.58
C HIS A 140 4.50 18.31 2.76
N ASP A 141 3.87 19.30 2.11
CA ASP A 141 2.67 19.07 1.29
C ASP A 141 2.96 18.22 0.05
N GLN A 142 4.14 18.40 -0.57
CA GLN A 142 4.56 17.60 -1.71
C GLN A 142 4.90 16.16 -1.32
N TYR A 143 5.54 15.97 -0.16
CA TYR A 143 5.80 14.65 0.40
C TYR A 143 4.49 13.93 0.69
N ASP A 144 3.52 14.61 1.32
CA ASP A 144 2.20 14.06 1.59
C ASP A 144 1.45 13.67 0.31
N ALA A 145 1.54 14.48 -0.74
CA ALA A 145 0.99 14.13 -2.05
C ALA A 145 1.67 12.90 -2.66
N ALA A 146 3.01 12.83 -2.61
CA ALA A 146 3.78 11.72 -3.16
C ALA A 146 3.49 10.39 -2.42
N VAL A 147 3.39 10.42 -1.09
CA VAL A 147 3.04 9.24 -0.28
C VAL A 147 1.59 8.82 -0.53
N ARG A 148 0.67 9.77 -0.74
CA ARG A 148 -0.70 9.46 -1.14
C ARG A 148 -0.76 8.77 -2.50
N ASP A 149 0.01 9.23 -3.48
CA ASP A 149 0.07 8.61 -4.81
C ASP A 149 0.68 7.21 -4.74
N LEU A 150 1.73 7.02 -3.94
CA LEU A 150 2.30 5.70 -3.68
C LEU A 150 1.29 4.76 -3.02
N THR A 151 0.54 5.27 -2.04
CA THR A 151 -0.53 4.51 -1.37
C THR A 151 -1.64 4.12 -2.35
N ASN A 152 -2.06 5.04 -3.22
CA ASN A 152 -3.03 4.77 -4.27
C ASN A 152 -2.54 3.70 -5.24
N PHE A 153 -1.26 3.73 -5.61
CA PHE A 153 -0.64 2.67 -6.41
C PHE A 153 -0.66 1.32 -5.69
N MET A 154 -0.37 1.27 -4.38
CA MET A 154 -0.47 0.03 -3.60
C MET A 154 -1.91 -0.49 -3.48
N VAL A 155 -2.91 0.40 -3.40
CA VAL A 155 -4.33 0.03 -3.46
C VAL A 155 -4.68 -0.58 -4.81
N TYR A 156 -4.16 -0.02 -5.90
CA TYR A 156 -4.29 -0.60 -7.24
C TYR A 156 -3.65 -1.99 -7.30
N LEU A 157 -2.41 -2.16 -6.83
CA LEU A 157 -1.71 -3.46 -6.81
C LEU A 157 -2.53 -4.53 -6.07
N ALA A 158 -3.13 -4.17 -4.93
CA ALA A 158 -3.95 -5.09 -4.15
C ALA A 158 -5.31 -5.41 -4.77
N GLU A 159 -5.81 -4.57 -5.67
CA GLU A 159 -7.06 -4.83 -6.39
C GLU A 159 -7.11 -4.16 -7.77
N PRO A 160 -6.45 -4.72 -8.80
CA PRO A 160 -6.41 -4.11 -10.13
C PRO A 160 -7.79 -4.00 -10.80
N ALA A 161 -8.71 -4.91 -10.44
CA ALA A 161 -10.07 -4.97 -10.98
C ALA A 161 -11.10 -4.13 -10.18
N LYS A 162 -10.68 -3.29 -9.22
CA LYS A 162 -11.58 -2.59 -8.29
C LYS A 162 -12.69 -1.79 -8.99
N LEU A 163 -12.32 -1.01 -10.00
CA LEU A 163 -13.28 -0.18 -10.75
C LEU A 163 -14.24 -1.04 -11.59
N VAL A 164 -13.74 -2.12 -12.20
CA VAL A 164 -14.57 -3.08 -12.95
C VAL A 164 -15.58 -3.75 -12.03
N ARG A 165 -15.14 -4.18 -10.83
CA ARG A 165 -16.02 -4.77 -9.82
C ARG A 165 -17.16 -3.84 -9.43
N TYR A 166 -16.90 -2.55 -9.18
CA TYR A 166 -17.96 -1.61 -8.83
C TYR A 166 -18.93 -1.36 -9.97
N LYS A 167 -18.44 -1.26 -11.21
CA LYS A 167 -19.29 -1.12 -12.39
C LYS A 167 -20.23 -2.31 -12.55
N ILE A 168 -19.72 -3.54 -12.44
CA ILE A 168 -20.54 -4.76 -12.52
C ILE A 168 -21.50 -4.83 -11.33
N GLY A 169 -21.00 -4.57 -10.12
CA GLY A 169 -21.80 -4.58 -8.90
C GLY A 169 -23.02 -3.67 -8.98
N PHE A 170 -22.87 -2.46 -9.50
CA PHE A 170 -24.00 -1.55 -9.73
C PHE A 170 -25.10 -2.19 -10.60
N TRP A 171 -24.74 -2.77 -11.74
CA TRP A 171 -25.71 -3.41 -12.64
C TRP A 171 -26.35 -4.66 -12.03
N VAL A 172 -25.57 -5.44 -11.27
CA VAL A 172 -26.10 -6.59 -10.52
C VAL A 172 -27.12 -6.13 -9.48
N MET A 173 -26.85 -5.06 -8.73
CA MET A 173 -27.78 -4.52 -7.74
C MET A 173 -29.09 -4.02 -8.39
N VAL A 174 -29.01 -3.34 -9.54
CA VAL A 174 -30.18 -2.92 -10.31
C VAL A 174 -31.00 -4.13 -10.76
N PHE A 175 -30.35 -5.14 -11.34
CA PHE A 175 -31.00 -6.38 -11.76
C PHE A 175 -31.70 -7.08 -10.59
N MET A 176 -31.03 -7.21 -9.44
CA MET A 176 -31.61 -7.82 -8.24
C MET A 176 -32.80 -7.03 -7.71
N ALA A 177 -32.76 -5.69 -7.74
CA ALA A 177 -33.90 -4.87 -7.33
C ALA A 177 -35.13 -5.12 -8.22
N VAL A 178 -34.95 -5.18 -9.54
CA VAL A 178 -36.03 -5.50 -10.49
C VAL A 178 -36.54 -6.92 -10.26
N LEU A 179 -35.66 -7.89 -10.10
CA LEU A 179 -36.04 -9.28 -9.84
C LEU A 179 -36.83 -9.41 -8.54
N ILE A 180 -36.43 -8.71 -7.47
CA ILE A 180 -37.16 -8.67 -6.20
C ILE A 180 -38.59 -8.14 -6.40
N LEU A 181 -38.77 -7.08 -7.18
CA LEU A 181 -40.11 -6.54 -7.46
C LEU A 181 -40.98 -7.56 -8.21
N LEU A 182 -40.41 -8.23 -9.23
CA LEU A 182 -41.12 -9.25 -10.00
C LEU A 182 -41.45 -10.49 -9.14
N SER A 183 -40.49 -10.98 -8.35
CA SER A 183 -40.70 -12.10 -7.43
C SER A 183 -41.69 -11.76 -6.32
N TYR A 184 -41.72 -10.51 -5.84
CA TYR A 184 -42.71 -10.05 -4.87
C TYR A 184 -44.11 -9.99 -5.49
N ALA A 185 -44.24 -9.46 -6.71
CA ALA A 185 -45.51 -9.49 -7.44
C ALA A 185 -46.00 -10.92 -7.67
N LEU A 186 -45.11 -11.83 -8.07
CA LEU A 186 -45.41 -13.25 -8.23
C LEU A 186 -45.86 -13.89 -6.91
N LYS A 187 -45.14 -13.64 -5.81
CA LYS A 187 -45.53 -14.10 -4.48
C LYS A 187 -46.93 -13.62 -4.13
N ARG A 188 -47.22 -12.33 -4.34
CA ARG A 188 -48.53 -11.75 -4.03
C ARG A 188 -49.66 -12.44 -4.77
N GLU A 189 -49.46 -12.81 -6.03
CA GLU A 189 -50.47 -13.56 -6.81
C GLU A 189 -50.65 -14.99 -6.30
N TYR A 190 -49.56 -15.74 -6.07
CA TYR A 190 -49.63 -17.12 -5.57
C TYR A 190 -50.28 -17.25 -4.19
N TRP A 191 -50.07 -16.25 -3.33
CA TRP A 191 -50.58 -16.24 -1.95
C TRP A 191 -51.94 -15.57 -1.82
N ARG A 192 -52.53 -15.12 -2.95
CA ARG A 192 -53.83 -14.45 -2.96
C ARG A 192 -54.95 -15.34 -2.41
N ASP A 193 -54.87 -16.64 -2.67
CA ASP A 193 -55.93 -17.59 -2.33
C ASP A 193 -55.67 -18.33 -0.98
N ILE A 194 -54.60 -17.96 -0.26
CA ILE A 194 -54.16 -18.58 1.01
C ILE A 194 -54.37 -17.62 2.20
N HIS A 195 -54.95 -16.43 1.98
CA HIS A 195 -55.38 -15.50 3.02
C HIS A 195 -56.86 -15.17 2.88
#